data_AF-A0A1H4ACB9-F1
#
_entry.id   AF-A0A1H4ACB9-F1
#
_cell.length_a   1.000
_cell.length_b   1.000
_cell.length_c   1.000
_cell.angle_alpha   90.00
_cell.angle_beta   90.00
_cell.angle_gamma   90.00
#
_symmetry.space_group_name_H-M   'P 1'
#
loop_
_entity.id
_entity.type
_entity.pdbx_description
1 polymer ?
#
loop_
_entity_poly.entity_id
_entity_poly.type
_entity_poly.pdbx_seq_one_letter_code
_entity_poly.pdbx_strand_id
1 'polypeptide(L)'
;MRLIKFKIKNFRGYAKETSIDFDDLTVFIGKNDVGKSTILEALDIFFNDGKGTIKFDKSDLNINDRNNGDTETILTAEFADVPDSIVIDSSATTSLKDEYLLNENGNLEIVKRYKNGGAEKVYIKAIHPSNSECAELLLKKNAELKKIIKDHNIECANQTINSVLRKAIWTSFSDSLNLKSAEIDASKEDAKKIWEKILCYLPIYSLFQSDRKNSDSDDEVQDPLKEAVKEILHNTAIQETLSGVAEEVREKLQDVATNTLQKLKELDPDIADSLSPVIPDVQSLKWQDVFKAVSISGDEDIPINKRGSGVKRLVLLSFFRGEVERRLKSGSNTGVIYAIEEPETSQHEENQRKIVDALIKLSGMPNVQVILTTHSAYVVKQLQYNNLRLILDEQNSKTVRNVSPGQLRYPSLNEVNFIAFNEATEEYHDELYAYIEFQNWKKEFINGKPTRRYIRQCKGNEVKEEQKVLTEYIRHQIHHPENTLNPRYTHEELRQSIDEMRDFIQSMGEMPPEPYEN
;
A
#
# COMPACT_ATOMS: atom_id res chain seq x y z
N MET A 1 -6.95 8.25 10.73
CA MET A 1 -5.71 7.45 10.82
C MET A 1 -5.05 7.38 9.46
N ARG A 2 -3.73 7.55 9.42
CA ARG A 2 -2.90 7.58 8.23
C ARG A 2 -1.75 6.59 8.38
N LEU A 3 -1.49 5.74 7.37
CA LEU A 3 -0.35 4.82 7.38
C LEU A 3 0.93 5.62 7.20
N ILE A 4 1.87 5.51 8.13
CA ILE A 4 3.16 6.22 8.08
C ILE A 4 4.35 5.27 7.97
N LYS A 5 4.20 4.02 8.44
CA LYS A 5 5.26 3.01 8.35
C LYS A 5 4.69 1.61 8.21
N PHE A 6 5.35 0.78 7.43
CA PHE A 6 5.08 -0.66 7.35
C PHE A 6 6.38 -1.44 7.51
N LYS A 7 6.34 -2.56 8.24
CA LYS A 7 7.47 -3.47 8.42
C LYS A 7 7.09 -4.86 7.97
N ILE A 8 7.95 -5.48 7.19
CA ILE A 8 7.76 -6.81 6.62
C ILE A 8 8.91 -7.71 7.08
N LYS A 9 8.59 -8.88 7.62
CA LYS A 9 9.57 -9.94 7.95
C LYS A 9 9.04 -11.31 7.51
N ASN A 10 9.93 -12.14 6.99
CA ASN A 10 9.67 -13.51 6.54
C ASN A 10 8.47 -13.60 5.57
N PHE A 11 8.46 -12.74 4.55
CA PHE A 11 7.44 -12.73 3.49
C PHE A 11 8.10 -12.65 2.11
N ARG A 12 7.99 -13.74 1.34
CA ARG A 12 8.60 -13.93 0.02
C ARG A 12 10.06 -13.49 0.02
N GLY A 13 10.42 -12.46 -0.74
CA GLY A 13 11.79 -11.94 -0.81
C GLY A 13 12.26 -11.16 0.42
N TYR A 14 11.38 -10.77 1.35
CA TYR A 14 11.72 -10.01 2.56
C TYR A 14 11.95 -10.98 3.73
N ALA A 15 13.17 -11.54 3.81
CA ALA A 15 13.58 -12.43 4.89
C ALA A 15 13.68 -11.69 6.24
N LYS A 16 14.55 -10.68 6.28
CA LYS A 16 14.77 -9.82 7.46
C LYS A 16 13.69 -8.74 7.58
N GLU A 17 13.51 -8.25 8.79
CA GLU A 17 12.61 -7.12 9.05
C GLU A 17 13.06 -5.90 8.23
N THR A 18 12.20 -5.46 7.33
CA THR A 18 12.42 -4.32 6.45
C THR A 18 11.37 -3.27 6.77
N SER A 19 11.82 -2.09 7.20
CA SER A 19 10.94 -0.95 7.51
C SER A 19 10.81 -0.02 6.31
N ILE A 20 9.60 0.47 6.07
CA ILE A 20 9.24 1.29 4.91
C ILE A 20 8.39 2.46 5.40
N ASP A 21 8.80 3.68 5.09
CA ASP A 21 8.04 4.89 5.42
C ASP A 21 7.10 5.30 4.28
N PHE A 22 5.91 5.77 4.62
CA PHE A 22 4.86 6.14 3.68
C PHE A 22 4.48 7.62 3.78
N ASP A 23 4.34 8.24 2.61
CA ASP A 23 3.78 9.57 2.42
C ASP A 23 2.37 9.48 1.80
N ASP A 24 1.75 10.63 1.50
CA ASP A 24 0.47 10.66 0.77
C ASP A 24 0.59 10.04 -0.62
N LEU A 25 1.73 10.26 -1.27
CA LEU A 25 2.14 9.57 -2.49
C LEU A 25 3.45 8.83 -2.23
N THR A 26 3.40 7.51 -2.31
CA THR A 26 4.57 6.64 -2.18
C THR A 26 4.72 5.80 -3.44
N VAL A 27 5.88 5.85 -4.08
CA VAL A 27 6.14 5.16 -5.35
C VAL A 27 7.36 4.27 -5.22
N PHE A 28 7.16 2.96 -5.31
CA PHE A 28 8.22 1.97 -5.29
C PHE A 28 8.85 1.81 -6.66
N ILE A 29 10.17 1.93 -6.70
CA ILE A 29 11.00 1.80 -7.90
C ILE A 29 12.10 0.77 -7.68
N GLY A 30 12.58 0.18 -8.76
CA GLY A 30 13.64 -0.83 -8.75
C GLY A 30 13.46 -1.83 -9.87
N LYS A 31 14.43 -2.74 -10.03
CA LYS A 31 14.45 -3.75 -11.08
C LYS A 31 13.19 -4.64 -11.08
N ASN A 32 12.95 -5.30 -12.21
CA ASN A 32 11.91 -6.32 -12.27
C ASN A 32 12.23 -7.44 -11.28
N ASP A 33 11.17 -8.03 -10.69
CA ASP A 33 11.27 -9.10 -9.69
C ASP A 33 11.96 -8.71 -8.34
N VAL A 34 12.30 -7.43 -8.15
CA VAL A 34 12.91 -6.96 -6.89
C VAL A 34 11.93 -6.98 -5.71
N GLY A 35 10.63 -7.25 -5.91
CA GLY A 35 9.63 -7.36 -4.85
C GLY A 35 8.84 -6.07 -4.56
N LYS A 36 8.63 -5.22 -5.59
CA LYS A 36 7.74 -4.05 -5.52
C LYS A 36 6.30 -4.47 -5.20
N SER A 37 5.74 -5.34 -6.04
CA SER A 37 4.40 -5.95 -5.86
C SER A 37 4.22 -6.62 -4.51
N THR A 38 5.26 -7.31 -4.04
CA THR A 38 5.27 -8.00 -2.73
C THR A 38 4.96 -7.07 -1.56
N ILE A 39 5.35 -5.79 -1.61
CA ILE A 39 4.99 -4.83 -0.55
C ILE A 39 3.49 -4.55 -0.59
N LEU A 40 2.93 -4.30 -1.77
CA LEU A 40 1.50 -4.02 -1.97
C LEU A 40 0.63 -5.24 -1.61
N GLU A 41 1.10 -6.45 -1.90
CA GLU A 41 0.42 -7.69 -1.54
C GLU A 41 0.47 -7.95 -0.03
N ALA A 42 1.59 -7.64 0.63
CA ALA A 42 1.69 -7.72 2.10
C ALA A 42 0.75 -6.73 2.79
N LEU A 43 0.61 -5.51 2.25
CA LEU A 43 -0.37 -4.54 2.72
C LEU A 43 -1.80 -5.05 2.51
N ASP A 44 -2.12 -5.69 1.37
CA ASP A 44 -3.44 -6.29 1.14
C ASP A 44 -3.77 -7.35 2.19
N ILE A 45 -2.82 -8.25 2.48
CA ILE A 45 -2.97 -9.27 3.53
C ILE A 45 -3.18 -8.61 4.90
N PHE A 46 -2.43 -7.55 5.21
CA PHE A 46 -2.52 -6.85 6.47
C PHE A 46 -3.88 -6.16 6.66
N PHE A 47 -4.37 -5.42 5.67
CA PHE A 47 -5.61 -4.63 5.80
C PHE A 47 -6.87 -5.48 5.61
N ASN A 48 -6.83 -6.49 4.74
CA ASN A 48 -8.00 -7.29 4.37
C ASN A 48 -8.04 -8.69 5.02
N ASP A 49 -7.18 -8.95 6.02
CA ASP A 49 -7.11 -10.23 6.75
C ASP A 49 -7.00 -11.46 5.84
N GLY A 50 -6.25 -11.34 4.74
CA GLY A 50 -6.11 -12.40 3.71
C GLY A 50 -7.39 -12.73 2.94
N LYS A 51 -8.46 -11.94 3.11
CA LYS A 51 -9.73 -12.03 2.37
C LYS A 51 -9.80 -11.05 1.20
N GLY A 52 -8.74 -10.27 0.99
CA GLY A 52 -8.60 -9.33 -0.11
C GLY A 52 -8.33 -10.02 -1.44
N THR A 53 -7.65 -9.29 -2.32
CA THR A 53 -7.18 -9.84 -3.60
C THR A 53 -6.22 -11.01 -3.36
N ILE A 54 -5.33 -10.86 -2.38
CA ILE A 54 -4.23 -11.78 -2.11
C ILE A 54 -4.64 -12.71 -0.97
N LYS A 55 -4.58 -14.00 -1.26
CA LYS A 55 -4.73 -15.06 -0.26
C LYS A 55 -3.34 -15.46 0.20
N PHE A 56 -3.10 -15.35 1.51
CA PHE A 56 -1.83 -15.73 2.10
C PHE A 56 -1.75 -17.24 2.30
N ASP A 57 -0.63 -17.86 1.91
CA ASP A 57 -0.40 -19.27 2.13
C ASP A 57 1.06 -19.64 2.48
N LYS A 58 1.35 -20.94 2.64
CA LYS A 58 2.67 -21.45 3.04
C LYS A 58 3.79 -21.20 2.02
N SER A 59 3.44 -20.98 0.77
CA SER A 59 4.38 -20.69 -0.31
C SER A 59 4.83 -19.23 -0.32
N ASP A 60 4.11 -18.36 0.38
CA ASP A 60 4.48 -16.95 0.56
C ASP A 60 5.54 -16.71 1.64
N LEU A 61 5.91 -17.73 2.43
CA LEU A 61 7.01 -17.60 3.38
C LEU A 61 8.36 -17.50 2.65
N ASN A 62 9.33 -16.83 3.26
CA ASN A 62 10.68 -16.83 2.72
C ASN A 62 11.23 -18.26 2.72
N ILE A 63 11.75 -18.71 1.57
CA ILE A 63 12.19 -20.10 1.39
C ILE A 63 13.36 -20.43 2.32
N ASN A 64 14.31 -19.51 2.50
CA ASN A 64 15.50 -19.75 3.32
C ASN A 64 15.14 -19.79 4.80
N ASP A 65 14.34 -18.84 5.28
CA ASP A 65 13.90 -18.78 6.68
C ASP A 65 13.04 -19.99 7.04
N ARG A 66 12.14 -20.40 6.13
CA ARG A 66 11.35 -21.64 6.29
C ARG A 66 12.24 -22.87 6.40
N ASN A 67 13.27 -22.98 5.57
CA ASN A 67 14.23 -24.09 5.63
C ASN A 67 15.05 -24.07 6.94
N ASN A 68 15.27 -22.89 7.52
CA ASN A 68 15.91 -22.71 8.83
C ASN A 68 14.94 -22.86 10.02
N GLY A 69 13.67 -23.20 9.76
CA GLY A 69 12.65 -23.45 10.79
C GLY A 69 11.85 -22.22 11.23
N ASP A 70 12.15 -21.02 10.72
CA ASP A 70 11.34 -19.83 10.95
C ASP A 70 10.11 -19.85 10.03
N THR A 71 8.95 -20.07 10.64
CA THR A 71 7.67 -20.21 9.96
C THR A 71 6.70 -19.09 10.29
N GLU A 72 7.19 -18.00 10.88
CA GLU A 72 6.37 -16.87 11.31
C GLU A 72 6.63 -15.65 10.43
N THR A 73 5.62 -15.26 9.67
CA THR A 73 5.58 -13.98 8.95
C THR A 73 5.06 -12.90 9.89
N ILE A 74 5.74 -11.76 9.93
CA ILE A 74 5.37 -10.62 10.78
C ILE A 74 5.17 -9.40 9.89
N LEU A 75 3.96 -8.85 9.94
CA LEU A 75 3.57 -7.62 9.26
C LEU A 75 3.21 -6.58 10.31
N THR A 76 3.89 -5.44 10.32
CA THR A 76 3.65 -4.37 11.31
C THR A 76 3.29 -3.09 10.59
N ALA A 77 2.21 -2.43 10.99
CA ALA A 77 1.82 -1.12 10.46
C ALA A 77 1.75 -0.09 11.59
N GLU A 78 2.31 1.10 11.33
CA GLU A 78 2.27 2.25 12.22
C GLU A 78 1.36 3.32 11.62
N PHE A 79 0.42 3.83 12.43
CA PHE A 79 -0.58 4.80 12.03
C PHE A 79 -0.49 6.08 12.86
N ALA A 80 -0.41 7.21 12.16
CA ALA A 80 -0.61 8.55 12.72
C ALA A 80 -2.10 8.94 12.66
N ASP A 81 -2.42 10.15 13.15
CA ASP A 81 -3.77 10.74 13.13
C ASP A 81 -4.82 9.81 13.76
N VAL A 82 -4.48 9.31 14.96
CA VAL A 82 -5.36 8.47 15.78
C VAL A 82 -6.51 9.31 16.34
N PRO A 83 -7.72 8.74 16.53
CA PRO A 83 -8.85 9.49 17.05
C PRO A 83 -8.62 9.90 18.51
N ASP A 84 -9.07 11.12 18.85
CA ASP A 84 -8.99 11.64 20.23
C ASP A 84 -9.75 10.78 21.24
N SER A 85 -10.82 10.12 20.78
CA SER A 85 -11.59 9.18 21.59
C SER A 85 -12.17 8.04 20.78
N ILE A 86 -12.39 6.91 21.45
CA ILE A 86 -13.00 5.69 20.93
C ILE A 86 -14.17 5.32 21.85
N VAL A 87 -15.31 5.02 21.23
CA VAL A 87 -16.50 4.49 21.91
C VAL A 87 -16.40 2.97 21.95
N ILE A 88 -16.11 2.39 23.12
CA ILE A 88 -15.97 0.93 23.27
C ILE A 88 -17.36 0.26 23.31
N ASP A 89 -18.27 0.82 24.10
CA ASP A 89 -19.67 0.38 24.24
C ASP A 89 -20.62 1.58 24.33
N SER A 90 -21.94 1.33 24.45
CA SER A 90 -22.98 2.37 24.47
C SER A 90 -22.88 3.40 25.60
N SER A 91 -21.94 3.23 26.54
CA SER A 91 -21.77 4.11 27.71
C SER A 91 -20.33 4.52 28.02
N ALA A 92 -19.33 3.89 27.42
CA ALA A 92 -17.93 4.09 27.74
C ALA A 92 -17.11 4.67 26.57
N THR A 93 -16.63 5.89 26.74
CA THR A 93 -15.60 6.52 25.90
C THR A 93 -14.23 6.43 26.57
N THR A 94 -13.19 6.23 25.77
CA THR A 94 -11.79 6.28 26.21
C THR A 94 -10.91 6.82 25.09
N SER A 95 -9.60 6.96 25.29
CA SER A 95 -8.65 7.27 24.22
C SER A 95 -7.54 6.22 24.17
N LEU A 96 -6.90 6.04 23.01
CA LEU A 96 -5.75 5.15 22.90
C LEU A 96 -4.60 5.57 23.83
N LYS A 97 -4.47 6.88 24.06
CA LYS A 97 -3.49 7.45 24.97
C LYS A 97 -3.80 7.08 26.43
N ASP A 98 -5.05 7.25 26.87
CA ASP A 98 -5.48 6.92 28.24
C ASP A 98 -5.40 5.40 28.52
N GLU A 99 -5.50 4.58 27.48
CA GLU A 99 -5.35 3.11 27.56
C GLU A 99 -3.90 2.63 27.39
N TYR A 100 -2.92 3.54 27.25
CA TYR A 100 -1.51 3.22 27.02
C TYR A 100 -1.29 2.29 25.80
N LEU A 101 -1.98 2.59 24.69
CA LEU A 101 -1.96 1.83 23.44
C LEU A 101 -1.18 2.51 22.30
N LEU A 102 -0.41 3.56 22.62
CA LEU A 102 0.41 4.28 21.65
C LEU A 102 1.91 3.97 21.85
N ASN A 103 2.67 3.99 20.77
CA ASN A 103 4.12 3.81 20.81
C ASN A 103 4.84 5.09 21.31
N GLU A 104 6.17 5.08 21.31
CA GLU A 104 7.00 6.20 21.78
C GLU A 104 6.80 7.51 20.99
N ASN A 105 6.35 7.40 19.74
CA ASN A 105 6.06 8.55 18.88
C ASN A 105 4.61 9.04 19.01
N GLY A 106 3.80 8.43 19.87
CA GLY A 106 2.37 8.72 20.00
C GLY A 106 1.50 8.13 18.88
N ASN A 107 2.04 7.17 18.12
CA ASN A 107 1.35 6.52 17.01
C ASN A 107 0.79 5.15 17.43
N LEU A 108 -0.19 4.65 16.68
CA LEU A 108 -0.71 3.29 16.86
C LEU A 108 0.13 2.30 16.04
N GLU A 109 0.84 1.37 16.69
CA GLU A 109 1.64 0.33 16.02
C GLU A 109 0.95 -1.04 16.19
N ILE A 110 0.51 -1.64 15.08
CA ILE A 110 -0.21 -2.91 15.04
C ILE A 110 0.69 -3.97 14.42
N VAL A 111 0.83 -5.10 15.10
CA VAL A 111 1.65 -6.24 14.67
C VAL A 111 0.72 -7.43 14.38
N LYS A 112 0.73 -7.94 13.15
CA LYS A 112 0.06 -9.19 12.77
C LYS A 112 1.10 -10.28 12.53
N ARG A 113 0.95 -11.40 13.24
CA ARG A 113 1.79 -12.59 13.10
C ARG A 113 1.00 -13.71 12.44
N TYR A 114 1.61 -14.36 11.47
CA TYR A 114 1.00 -15.46 10.74
C TYR A 114 1.94 -16.66 10.79
N LYS A 115 1.48 -17.76 11.38
CA LYS A 115 2.25 -18.99 11.49
C LYS A 115 1.91 -19.93 10.33
N ASN A 116 2.89 -20.28 9.49
CA ASN A 116 2.73 -21.18 8.34
C ASN A 116 1.57 -20.81 7.40
N GLY A 117 1.41 -19.54 7.02
CA GLY A 117 0.30 -19.15 6.14
C GLY A 117 -1.10 -19.23 6.80
N GLY A 118 -1.16 -19.42 8.11
CA GLY A 118 -2.41 -19.60 8.85
C GLY A 118 -3.07 -18.28 9.26
N ALA A 119 -4.06 -18.38 10.15
CA ALA A 119 -4.78 -17.22 10.68
C ALA A 119 -3.85 -16.27 11.45
N GLU A 120 -4.18 -14.99 11.39
CA GLU A 120 -3.47 -13.91 12.05
C GLU A 120 -3.62 -13.96 13.58
N LYS A 121 -2.55 -13.59 14.26
CA LYS A 121 -2.59 -13.12 15.65
C LYS A 121 -2.24 -11.65 15.67
N VAL A 122 -3.11 -10.84 16.27
CA VAL A 122 -2.98 -9.38 16.30
C VAL A 122 -2.47 -8.92 17.65
N TYR A 123 -1.50 -8.03 17.64
CA TYR A 123 -0.94 -7.37 18.81
C TYR A 123 -0.89 -5.85 18.59
N ILE A 124 -1.04 -5.09 19.67
CA ILE A 124 -0.76 -3.65 19.67
C ILE A 124 0.58 -3.46 20.38
N LYS A 125 1.55 -2.86 19.70
CA LYS A 125 2.86 -2.54 20.27
C LYS A 125 2.84 -1.11 20.79
N ALA A 126 3.05 -0.94 22.09
CA ALA A 126 2.87 0.34 22.76
C ALA A 126 3.86 0.53 23.91
N ILE A 127 4.00 1.78 24.35
CA ILE A 127 4.63 2.12 25.63
C ILE A 127 3.58 1.91 26.72
N HIS A 128 3.67 0.75 27.39
CA HIS A 128 2.66 0.26 28.32
C HIS A 128 3.21 0.13 29.74
N PRO A 129 2.36 0.26 30.79
CA PRO A 129 2.74 -0.06 32.16
C PRO A 129 3.34 -1.47 32.28
N SER A 130 4.42 -1.61 33.04
CA SER A 130 5.10 -2.89 33.30
C SER A 130 5.09 -3.30 34.77
N ASN A 131 4.51 -2.47 35.64
CA ASN A 131 4.20 -2.84 37.02
C ASN A 131 3.29 -4.08 37.07
N SER A 132 3.53 -4.98 38.02
CA SER A 132 2.81 -6.25 38.17
C SER A 132 1.29 -6.10 38.29
N GLU A 133 0.81 -5.04 38.96
CA GLU A 133 -0.61 -4.77 39.13
C GLU A 133 -1.24 -4.09 37.90
N CYS A 134 -0.43 -3.50 37.01
CA CYS A 134 -0.91 -2.64 35.93
C CYS A 134 -0.68 -3.20 34.51
N ALA A 135 0.23 -4.15 34.33
CA ALA A 135 0.71 -4.55 33.00
C ALA A 135 -0.31 -5.32 32.16
N GLU A 136 -1.23 -6.04 32.80
CA GLU A 136 -2.18 -6.93 32.11
C GLU A 136 -3.63 -6.48 32.22
N LEU A 137 -3.90 -5.23 32.62
CA LEU A 137 -5.27 -4.79 32.90
C LEU A 137 -6.21 -4.91 31.69
N LEU A 138 -5.69 -4.73 30.47
CA LEU A 138 -6.45 -4.90 29.22
C LEU A 138 -6.82 -6.36 28.91
N LEU A 139 -6.14 -7.32 29.56
CA LEU A 139 -6.33 -8.76 29.39
C LEU A 139 -7.13 -9.39 30.55
N LYS A 140 -7.58 -8.58 31.52
CA LYS A 140 -8.34 -9.03 32.70
C LYS A 140 -9.84 -8.81 32.52
N LYS A 141 -10.64 -9.71 33.09
CA LYS A 141 -12.10 -9.57 33.18
C LYS A 141 -12.47 -8.51 34.21
N ASN A 142 -13.70 -7.98 34.09
CA ASN A 142 -14.24 -6.98 35.02
C ASN A 142 -14.11 -7.41 36.50
N ALA A 143 -14.38 -8.68 36.80
CA ALA A 143 -14.29 -9.22 38.16
C ALA A 143 -12.86 -9.17 38.73
N GLU A 144 -11.84 -9.40 37.89
CA GLU A 144 -10.44 -9.35 38.29
C GLU A 144 -9.98 -7.90 38.53
N LEU A 145 -10.43 -6.97 37.68
CA LEU A 145 -10.17 -5.52 37.88
C LEU A 145 -10.78 -5.01 39.19
N LYS A 146 -12.02 -5.42 39.51
CA LYS A 146 -12.67 -5.10 40.79
C LYS A 146 -11.91 -5.63 41.99
N LYS A 147 -11.28 -6.80 41.84
CA LYS A 147 -10.47 -7.40 42.91
C LYS A 147 -9.26 -6.51 43.22
N ILE A 148 -8.54 -6.04 42.20
CA ILE A 148 -7.39 -5.12 42.37
C ILE A 148 -7.83 -3.82 43.07
N ILE A 149 -8.94 -3.22 42.65
CA ILE A 149 -9.52 -2.04 43.30
C ILE A 149 -9.77 -2.27 44.79
N LYS A 150 -10.33 -3.42 45.15
CA LYS A 150 -10.64 -3.77 46.54
C LYS A 150 -9.37 -4.05 47.35
N ASP A 151 -8.43 -4.82 46.80
CA ASP A 151 -7.21 -5.25 47.49
C ASP A 151 -6.30 -4.05 47.80
N HIS A 152 -6.32 -3.01 46.96
CA HIS A 152 -5.56 -1.77 47.15
C HIS A 152 -6.38 -0.59 47.68
N ASN A 153 -7.66 -0.80 48.01
CA ASN A 153 -8.58 0.23 48.52
C ASN A 153 -8.63 1.51 47.65
N ILE A 154 -8.73 1.32 46.33
CA ILE A 154 -8.72 2.40 45.33
C ILE A 154 -10.14 2.96 45.17
N GLU A 155 -10.29 4.28 45.17
CA GLU A 155 -11.57 4.91 44.86
C GLU A 155 -11.87 4.83 43.36
N CYS A 156 -13.06 4.34 43.00
CA CYS A 156 -13.50 4.23 41.61
C CYS A 156 -14.97 4.60 41.47
N ALA A 157 -15.26 5.61 40.63
CA ALA A 157 -16.59 6.17 40.46
C ALA A 157 -17.60 5.19 39.87
N ASN A 158 -17.17 4.29 38.98
CA ASN A 158 -18.04 3.29 38.39
C ASN A 158 -17.28 1.97 38.15
N GLN A 159 -17.63 0.94 38.92
CA GLN A 159 -17.02 -0.37 38.80
C GLN A 159 -17.68 -1.28 37.74
N THR A 160 -18.76 -0.88 37.07
CA THR A 160 -19.33 -1.68 35.97
C THR A 160 -18.57 -1.48 34.65
N ILE A 161 -17.84 -0.38 34.51
CA ILE A 161 -17.14 0.00 33.28
C ILE A 161 -15.64 -0.28 33.42
N ASN A 162 -15.11 -1.14 32.54
CA ASN A 162 -13.71 -1.57 32.62
C ASN A 162 -12.71 -0.44 32.34
N SER A 163 -12.96 0.46 31.40
CA SER A 163 -12.07 1.60 31.14
C SER A 163 -11.94 2.51 32.36
N VAL A 164 -13.03 2.74 33.09
CA VAL A 164 -13.04 3.51 34.34
C VAL A 164 -12.26 2.80 35.45
N LEU A 165 -12.43 1.49 35.58
CA LEU A 165 -11.64 0.66 36.51
C LEU A 165 -10.14 0.73 36.19
N ARG A 166 -9.74 0.51 34.94
CA ARG A 166 -8.33 0.57 34.53
C ARG A 166 -7.72 1.93 34.78
N LYS A 167 -8.43 3.01 34.42
CA LYS A 167 -8.00 4.39 34.67
C LYS A 167 -7.79 4.64 36.16
N ALA A 168 -8.70 4.19 37.02
CA ALA A 168 -8.54 4.32 38.48
C ALA A 168 -7.31 3.56 39.00
N ILE A 169 -7.10 2.31 38.54
CA ILE A 169 -5.92 1.51 38.91
C ILE A 169 -4.64 2.21 38.45
N TRP A 170 -4.52 2.58 37.17
CA TRP A 170 -3.33 3.25 36.67
C TRP A 170 -3.05 4.59 37.37
N THR A 171 -4.10 5.35 37.70
CA THR A 171 -3.95 6.62 38.44
C THR A 171 -3.41 6.36 39.85
N SER A 172 -3.91 5.33 40.54
CA SER A 172 -3.43 4.95 41.88
C SER A 172 -1.97 4.50 41.90
N PHE A 173 -1.45 3.97 40.79
CA PHE A 173 -0.07 3.51 40.66
C PHE A 173 0.80 4.46 39.81
N SER A 174 0.35 5.69 39.55
CA SER A 174 0.98 6.64 38.62
C SER A 174 2.49 6.82 38.84
N ASP A 175 2.96 6.92 40.09
CA ASP A 175 4.38 7.05 40.45
C ASP A 175 5.22 5.78 40.20
N SER A 176 4.59 4.65 39.92
CA SER A 176 5.22 3.32 39.86
C SER A 176 4.78 2.47 38.65
N LEU A 177 4.15 3.07 37.64
CA LEU A 177 3.66 2.37 36.44
C LEU A 177 4.79 1.66 35.68
N ASN A 178 5.98 2.25 35.65
CA ASN A 178 7.15 1.81 34.90
C ASN A 178 6.81 1.50 33.44
N LEU A 179 6.79 2.51 32.58
CA LEU A 179 6.41 2.33 31.18
C LEU A 179 7.54 1.68 30.36
N LYS A 180 7.21 0.66 29.56
CA LYS A 180 8.13 -0.04 28.65
C LYS A 180 7.43 -0.42 27.35
N SER A 181 8.21 -0.65 26.30
CA SER A 181 7.68 -1.25 25.07
C SER A 181 7.14 -2.64 25.37
N ALA A 182 5.86 -2.88 25.07
CA ALA A 182 5.19 -4.16 25.24
C ALA A 182 4.26 -4.44 24.05
N GLU A 183 3.98 -5.72 23.82
CA GLU A 183 2.98 -6.17 22.85
C GLU A 183 1.74 -6.67 23.59
N ILE A 184 0.62 -5.98 23.41
CA ILE A 184 -0.66 -6.33 23.99
C ILE A 184 -1.41 -7.24 23.01
N ASP A 185 -1.79 -8.43 23.44
CA ASP A 185 -2.57 -9.39 22.66
C ASP A 185 -4.00 -8.85 22.41
N ALA A 186 -4.24 -8.41 21.18
CA ALA A 186 -5.49 -7.76 20.77
C ALA A 186 -6.61 -8.78 20.47
N SER A 187 -6.41 -10.07 20.75
CA SER A 187 -7.41 -11.13 20.55
C SER A 187 -8.18 -11.50 21.82
N LYS A 188 -7.84 -10.92 22.97
CA LYS A 188 -8.37 -11.31 24.28
C LYS A 188 -9.16 -10.20 24.97
N GLU A 189 -10.19 -10.61 25.72
CA GLU A 189 -10.96 -9.79 26.67
C GLU A 189 -11.30 -8.39 26.12
N ASP A 190 -10.91 -7.33 26.84
CA ASP A 190 -11.21 -5.95 26.44
C ASP A 190 -10.28 -5.43 25.35
N ALA A 191 -9.05 -5.93 25.26
CA ALA A 191 -8.15 -5.61 24.15
C ALA A 191 -8.81 -5.97 22.81
N LYS A 192 -9.54 -7.09 22.75
CA LYS A 192 -10.34 -7.48 21.57
C LYS A 192 -11.43 -6.46 21.23
N LYS A 193 -12.20 -6.00 22.23
CA LYS A 193 -13.27 -5.02 22.01
C LYS A 193 -12.72 -3.69 21.50
N ILE A 194 -11.60 -3.24 22.08
CA ILE A 194 -10.92 -2.02 21.65
C ILE A 194 -10.41 -2.20 20.21
N TRP A 195 -9.79 -3.33 19.91
CA TRP A 195 -9.33 -3.66 18.56
C TRP A 195 -10.46 -3.64 17.53
N GLU A 196 -11.61 -4.25 17.82
CA GLU A 196 -12.79 -4.23 16.95
C GLU A 196 -13.28 -2.80 16.65
N LYS A 197 -13.11 -1.86 17.59
CA LYS A 197 -13.40 -0.44 17.36
C LYS A 197 -12.32 0.27 16.57
N ILE A 198 -11.05 -0.02 16.82
CA ILE A 198 -9.91 0.51 16.04
C ILE A 198 -10.08 0.18 14.56
N LEU A 199 -10.55 -1.03 14.22
CA LEU A 199 -10.80 -1.45 12.83
C LEU A 199 -11.70 -0.45 12.06
N CYS A 200 -12.65 0.21 12.71
CA CYS A 200 -13.53 1.19 12.07
C CYS A 200 -12.81 2.49 11.67
N TYR A 201 -11.63 2.76 12.24
CA TYR A 201 -10.82 3.95 11.97
C TYR A 201 -9.63 3.66 11.05
N LEU A 202 -9.30 2.38 10.81
CA LEU A 202 -8.27 2.01 9.86
C LEU A 202 -8.68 2.42 8.44
N PRO A 203 -7.72 2.86 7.62
CA PRO A 203 -8.02 3.18 6.24
C PRO A 203 -8.40 1.91 5.45
N ILE A 204 -9.31 2.08 4.48
CA ILE A 204 -9.68 1.03 3.53
C ILE A 204 -8.55 0.89 2.52
N TYR A 205 -8.02 -0.32 2.36
CA TYR A 205 -6.97 -0.61 1.40
C TYR A 205 -7.53 -1.29 0.16
N SER A 206 -7.18 -0.79 -1.03
CA SER A 206 -7.62 -1.36 -2.30
C SER A 206 -6.43 -1.56 -3.24
N LEU A 207 -6.17 -2.83 -3.62
CA LEU A 207 -5.08 -3.24 -4.49
C LEU A 207 -5.53 -3.46 -5.93
N PHE A 208 -4.84 -2.82 -6.87
CA PHE A 208 -5.02 -2.94 -8.32
C PHE A 208 -3.74 -3.48 -8.94
N GLN A 209 -3.80 -4.69 -9.48
CA GLN A 209 -2.65 -5.39 -10.04
C GLN A 209 -2.54 -5.17 -11.55
N SER A 210 -1.32 -5.12 -12.08
CA SER A 210 -1.08 -4.82 -13.50
C SER A 210 -1.47 -5.97 -14.44
N ASP A 211 -1.30 -7.22 -14.00
CA ASP A 211 -1.50 -8.43 -14.80
C ASP A 211 -2.62 -9.30 -14.20
N ARG A 212 -3.85 -9.19 -14.72
CA ARG A 212 -4.95 -10.11 -14.39
C ARG A 212 -5.52 -10.82 -15.62
N LYS A 213 -6.10 -11.99 -15.38
CA LYS A 213 -6.73 -12.83 -16.40
C LYS A 213 -7.88 -12.04 -17.04
N ASN A 214 -7.69 -11.64 -18.31
CA ASN A 214 -8.77 -11.16 -19.18
C ASN A 214 -9.87 -12.22 -19.28
N SER A 215 -10.80 -12.21 -18.34
CA SER A 215 -11.98 -13.07 -18.30
C SER A 215 -13.20 -12.17 -18.10
N ASP A 216 -14.39 -12.64 -18.50
CA ASP A 216 -15.62 -11.84 -18.40
C ASP A 216 -16.05 -11.53 -16.95
N SER A 217 -15.34 -12.09 -15.96
CA SER A 217 -15.44 -11.81 -14.53
C SER A 217 -14.28 -10.95 -14.01
N ASP A 218 -13.84 -9.96 -14.77
CA ASP A 218 -12.71 -9.08 -14.41
C ASP A 218 -13.06 -8.24 -13.17
N ASP A 219 -12.51 -8.65 -12.03
CA ASP A 219 -12.82 -8.10 -10.69
C ASP A 219 -12.42 -6.61 -10.54
N GLU A 220 -11.53 -6.07 -11.38
CA GLU A 220 -10.97 -4.72 -11.20
C GLU A 220 -11.99 -3.59 -11.35
N VAL A 221 -12.99 -3.75 -12.23
CA VAL A 221 -14.05 -2.74 -12.46
C VAL A 221 -15.34 -3.14 -11.75
N GLN A 222 -15.56 -4.44 -11.56
CA GLN A 222 -16.71 -4.93 -10.82
C GLN A 222 -16.55 -4.73 -9.30
N ASP A 223 -15.37 -4.93 -8.72
CA ASP A 223 -15.16 -4.83 -7.26
C ASP A 223 -15.42 -3.44 -6.71
N PRO A 224 -14.98 -2.35 -7.35
CA PRO A 224 -15.32 -1.02 -6.88
C PRO A 224 -16.84 -0.76 -6.97
N LEU A 225 -17.52 -1.23 -8.02
CA LEU A 225 -18.99 -1.16 -8.14
C LEU A 225 -19.71 -2.07 -7.14
N LYS A 226 -19.19 -3.27 -6.85
CA LYS A 226 -19.70 -4.20 -5.83
C LYS A 226 -19.57 -3.57 -4.44
N GLU A 227 -18.46 -2.90 -4.13
CA GLU A 227 -18.29 -2.21 -2.85
C GLU A 227 -19.24 -1.01 -2.74
N ALA A 228 -19.44 -0.25 -3.82
CA ALA A 228 -20.46 0.80 -3.86
C ALA A 228 -21.89 0.24 -3.66
N VAL A 229 -22.23 -0.87 -4.31
CA VAL A 229 -23.50 -1.58 -4.10
C VAL A 229 -23.66 -2.01 -2.65
N LYS A 230 -22.62 -2.57 -2.05
CA LYS A 230 -22.62 -3.00 -0.64
C LYS A 230 -22.85 -1.82 0.29
N GLU A 231 -22.19 -0.69 0.07
CA GLU A 231 -22.42 0.54 0.84
C GLU A 231 -23.87 1.04 0.70
N ILE A 232 -24.42 1.04 -0.53
CA ILE A 232 -25.81 1.42 -0.80
C ILE A 232 -26.79 0.50 -0.05
N LEU A 233 -26.57 -0.82 -0.10
CA LEU A 233 -27.41 -1.81 0.57
C LEU A 233 -27.32 -1.78 2.10
N HIS A 234 -26.31 -1.11 2.67
CA HIS A 234 -26.20 -0.88 4.11
C HIS A 234 -27.04 0.31 4.59
N ASN A 235 -27.67 1.07 3.67
CA ASN A 235 -28.60 2.13 4.03
C ASN A 235 -29.88 1.57 4.66
N THR A 236 -30.26 2.07 5.83
CA THR A 236 -31.40 1.57 6.63
C THR A 236 -32.73 1.61 5.88
N ALA A 237 -33.02 2.67 5.12
CA ALA A 237 -34.26 2.79 4.36
C ALA A 237 -34.34 1.78 3.20
N ILE A 238 -33.19 1.48 2.58
CA ILE A 238 -33.10 0.46 1.52
C ILE A 238 -33.29 -0.93 2.12
N GLN A 239 -32.70 -1.22 3.29
CA GLN A 239 -32.89 -2.49 3.99
C GLN A 239 -34.34 -2.75 4.37
N GLU A 240 -35.03 -1.74 4.90
CA GLU A 240 -36.46 -1.84 5.22
C GLU A 240 -37.30 -2.16 3.97
N THR A 241 -37.01 -1.48 2.86
CA THR A 241 -37.71 -1.72 1.58
C THR A 241 -37.47 -3.14 1.07
N LEU A 242 -36.22 -3.61 1.07
CA LEU A 242 -35.86 -4.95 0.62
C LEU A 242 -36.45 -6.04 1.51
N SER A 243 -36.53 -5.80 2.82
CA SER A 243 -37.20 -6.71 3.75
C SER A 243 -38.70 -6.80 3.45
N GLY A 244 -39.36 -5.69 3.11
CA GLY A 244 -40.76 -5.69 2.71
C GLY A 244 -41.02 -6.51 1.43
N VAL A 245 -40.17 -6.33 0.40
CA VAL A 245 -40.25 -7.11 -0.84
C VAL A 245 -40.01 -8.59 -0.59
N ALA A 246 -39.01 -8.95 0.23
CA ALA A 246 -38.72 -10.33 0.57
C ALA A 246 -39.90 -11.01 1.27
N GLU A 247 -40.56 -10.30 2.19
CA GLU A 247 -41.68 -10.84 2.94
C GLU A 247 -42.90 -11.09 2.02
N GLU A 248 -43.20 -10.18 1.10
CA GLU A 248 -44.27 -10.36 0.12
C GLU A 248 -44.01 -11.58 -0.79
N VAL A 249 -42.76 -11.77 -1.24
CA VAL A 249 -42.36 -12.93 -2.03
C VAL A 249 -42.47 -14.22 -1.22
N ARG A 250 -42.06 -14.20 0.05
CA ARG A 250 -42.15 -15.33 0.98
C ARG A 250 -43.59 -15.79 1.17
N GLU A 251 -44.51 -14.86 1.41
CA GLU A 251 -45.94 -15.15 1.55
C GLU A 251 -46.51 -15.80 0.28
N LYS A 252 -46.23 -15.23 -0.90
CA LYS A 252 -46.69 -15.80 -2.18
C LYS A 252 -46.11 -17.19 -2.44
N LEU A 253 -44.84 -17.42 -2.12
CA LEU A 253 -44.21 -18.75 -2.26
C LEU A 253 -44.82 -19.76 -1.29
N GLN A 254 -45.14 -19.34 -0.06
CA GLN A 254 -45.81 -20.18 0.91
C GLN A 254 -47.19 -20.60 0.41
N ASP A 255 -47.97 -19.68 -0.17
CA ASP A 255 -49.27 -19.99 -0.75
C ASP A 255 -49.16 -21.01 -1.89
N VAL A 256 -48.19 -20.82 -2.79
CA VAL A 256 -47.95 -21.75 -3.90
C VAL A 256 -47.54 -23.13 -3.38
N ALA A 257 -46.65 -23.20 -2.39
CA ALA A 257 -46.17 -24.45 -1.81
C ALA A 257 -47.29 -25.19 -1.06
N THR A 258 -48.08 -24.49 -0.24
CA THR A 258 -49.24 -25.03 0.45
C THR A 258 -50.26 -25.59 -0.54
N ASN A 259 -50.61 -24.81 -1.58
CA ASN A 259 -51.54 -25.25 -2.62
C ASN A 259 -51.02 -26.49 -3.36
N THR A 260 -49.72 -26.54 -3.65
CA THR A 260 -49.08 -27.67 -4.33
C THR A 260 -49.12 -28.93 -3.46
N LEU A 261 -48.79 -28.82 -2.16
CA LEU A 261 -48.87 -29.95 -1.23
C LEU A 261 -50.31 -30.42 -1.03
N GLN A 262 -51.28 -29.50 -1.00
CA GLN A 262 -52.69 -29.84 -0.94
C GLN A 262 -53.13 -30.63 -2.19
N LYS A 263 -52.71 -30.19 -3.39
CA LYS A 263 -52.97 -30.92 -4.63
C LYS A 263 -52.27 -32.26 -4.71
N LEU A 264 -51.06 -32.37 -4.16
CA LEU A 264 -50.35 -33.63 -4.08
C LEU A 264 -51.04 -34.59 -3.11
N LYS A 265 -51.55 -34.09 -1.98
CA LYS A 265 -52.29 -34.87 -0.99
C LYS A 265 -53.62 -35.42 -1.53
N GLU A 266 -54.25 -34.74 -2.48
CA GLU A 266 -55.40 -35.26 -3.24
C GLU A 266 -55.03 -36.49 -4.10
N LEU A 267 -53.77 -36.64 -4.50
CA LEU A 267 -53.27 -37.71 -5.37
C LEU A 267 -52.60 -38.86 -4.60
N ASP A 268 -51.72 -38.52 -3.65
CA ASP A 268 -50.95 -39.47 -2.84
C ASP A 268 -50.65 -38.85 -1.45
N PRO A 269 -51.39 -39.26 -0.40
CA PRO A 269 -51.24 -38.74 0.94
C PRO A 269 -49.87 -39.07 1.58
N ASP A 270 -49.33 -40.26 1.30
CA ASP A 270 -48.09 -40.74 1.92
C ASP A 270 -46.88 -39.97 1.37
N ILE A 271 -46.90 -39.65 0.07
CA ILE A 271 -45.86 -38.79 -0.54
C ILE A 271 -45.99 -37.36 -0.01
N ALA A 272 -47.19 -36.80 0.06
CA ALA A 272 -47.39 -35.42 0.52
C ALA A 272 -46.96 -35.22 1.98
N ASP A 273 -47.23 -36.19 2.86
CA ASP A 273 -46.86 -36.11 4.29
C ASP A 273 -45.34 -36.31 4.52
N SER A 274 -44.61 -36.80 3.51
CA SER A 274 -43.14 -36.92 3.55
C SER A 274 -42.40 -35.65 3.09
N LEU A 275 -43.10 -34.66 2.55
CA LEU A 275 -42.52 -33.44 1.98
C LEU A 275 -42.85 -32.21 2.83
N SER A 276 -41.87 -31.32 2.97
CA SER A 276 -42.06 -30.02 3.62
C SER A 276 -41.48 -28.91 2.75
N PRO A 277 -42.13 -27.75 2.67
CA PRO A 277 -41.62 -26.64 1.90
C PRO A 277 -40.45 -26.00 2.62
N VAL A 278 -39.34 -25.80 1.91
CA VAL A 278 -38.16 -25.11 2.41
C VAL A 278 -38.09 -23.74 1.73
N ILE A 279 -38.49 -22.70 2.44
CA ILE A 279 -38.41 -21.31 1.99
C ILE A 279 -37.31 -20.62 2.80
N PRO A 280 -36.33 -19.96 2.16
CA PRO A 280 -35.26 -19.26 2.86
C PRO A 280 -35.80 -18.15 3.77
N ASP A 281 -35.12 -17.91 4.90
CA ASP A 281 -35.39 -16.76 5.76
C ASP A 281 -35.05 -15.46 5.02
N VAL A 282 -35.85 -14.42 5.19
CA VAL A 282 -35.63 -13.07 4.64
C VAL A 282 -34.23 -12.54 4.99
N GLN A 283 -33.75 -12.80 6.21
CA GLN A 283 -32.42 -12.38 6.68
C GLN A 283 -31.27 -13.15 6.01
N SER A 284 -31.56 -14.29 5.37
CA SER A 284 -30.58 -15.12 4.67
C SER A 284 -30.39 -14.74 3.19
N LEU A 285 -31.21 -13.81 2.67
CA LEU A 285 -31.17 -13.40 1.27
C LEU A 285 -29.94 -12.53 0.96
N LYS A 286 -29.19 -12.93 -0.06
CA LYS A 286 -27.99 -12.23 -0.53
C LYS A 286 -28.34 -11.19 -1.58
N TRP A 287 -28.88 -10.04 -1.17
CA TRP A 287 -29.27 -8.96 -2.09
C TRP A 287 -28.14 -8.43 -2.98
N GLN A 288 -26.89 -8.54 -2.52
CA GLN A 288 -25.70 -8.21 -3.32
C GLN A 288 -25.63 -9.04 -4.61
N ASP A 289 -26.14 -10.28 -4.60
CA ASP A 289 -26.09 -11.18 -5.75
C ASP A 289 -26.99 -10.70 -6.90
N VAL A 290 -28.05 -9.94 -6.61
CA VAL A 290 -28.96 -9.36 -7.61
C VAL A 290 -28.25 -8.30 -8.46
N PHE A 291 -27.26 -7.61 -7.89
CA PHE A 291 -26.53 -6.53 -8.54
C PHE A 291 -25.16 -6.96 -9.10
N LYS A 292 -24.88 -8.27 -9.16
CA LYS A 292 -23.61 -8.79 -9.72
C LYS A 292 -23.37 -8.40 -11.18
N ALA A 293 -24.42 -8.10 -11.93
CA ALA A 293 -24.32 -7.68 -13.32
C ALA A 293 -24.05 -6.17 -13.50
N VAL A 294 -23.96 -5.38 -12.43
CA VAL A 294 -23.66 -3.95 -12.53
C VAL A 294 -22.26 -3.78 -13.13
N SER A 295 -22.22 -3.14 -14.29
CA SER A 295 -21.00 -2.86 -15.04
C SER A 295 -21.17 -1.54 -15.80
N ILE A 296 -20.04 -0.91 -16.15
CA ILE A 296 -20.02 0.23 -17.05
C ILE A 296 -19.74 -0.33 -18.46
N SER A 297 -20.63 -0.08 -19.41
CA SER A 297 -20.43 -0.40 -20.83
C SER A 297 -20.09 0.87 -21.61
N GLY A 298 -19.29 0.72 -22.68
CA GLY A 298 -19.06 1.81 -23.63
C GLY A 298 -20.09 1.79 -24.78
N ASP A 299 -19.83 2.56 -25.83
CA ASP A 299 -20.64 2.54 -27.06
C ASP A 299 -20.86 1.10 -27.58
N GLU A 300 -22.07 0.83 -28.06
CA GLU A 300 -22.52 -0.48 -28.58
C GLU A 300 -22.52 -1.64 -27.56
N ASP A 301 -22.75 -1.34 -26.28
CA ASP A 301 -22.79 -2.32 -25.18
C ASP A 301 -21.50 -3.14 -25.01
N ILE A 302 -20.38 -2.67 -25.57
CA ILE A 302 -19.08 -3.34 -25.39
C ILE A 302 -18.68 -3.22 -23.91
N PRO A 303 -18.58 -4.35 -23.18
CA PRO A 303 -18.18 -4.33 -21.78
C PRO A 303 -16.78 -3.71 -21.60
N ILE A 304 -16.56 -2.98 -20.52
CA ILE A 304 -15.26 -2.34 -20.26
C ILE A 304 -14.10 -3.35 -20.20
N ASN A 305 -14.34 -4.56 -19.72
CA ASN A 305 -13.35 -5.63 -19.69
C ASN A 305 -12.92 -6.08 -21.11
N LYS A 306 -13.68 -5.74 -22.15
CA LYS A 306 -13.35 -5.94 -23.57
C LYS A 306 -12.74 -4.71 -24.24
N ARG A 307 -12.58 -3.60 -23.51
CA ARG A 307 -11.86 -2.40 -23.99
C ARG A 307 -10.36 -2.56 -23.74
N GLY A 308 -9.55 -1.81 -24.51
CA GLY A 308 -8.10 -1.78 -24.33
C GLY A 308 -7.72 -1.37 -22.90
N SER A 309 -6.60 -1.91 -22.40
CA SER A 309 -6.15 -1.73 -21.01
C SER A 309 -5.99 -0.26 -20.59
N GLY A 310 -5.76 0.66 -21.52
CA GLY A 310 -5.77 2.10 -21.24
C GLY A 310 -7.12 2.70 -20.90
N VAL A 311 -8.17 2.28 -21.60
CA VAL A 311 -9.53 2.72 -21.29
C VAL A 311 -9.97 2.14 -19.93
N LYS A 312 -9.62 0.87 -19.66
CA LYS A 312 -9.88 0.23 -18.35
C LYS A 312 -9.30 1.06 -17.20
N ARG A 313 -8.01 1.42 -17.28
CA ARG A 313 -7.32 2.19 -16.24
C ARG A 313 -7.89 3.60 -16.07
N LEU A 314 -8.23 4.30 -17.16
CA LEU A 314 -8.83 5.64 -17.06
C LEU A 314 -10.21 5.60 -16.39
N VAL A 315 -11.03 4.58 -16.68
CA VAL A 315 -12.33 4.41 -16.03
C VAL A 315 -12.15 4.13 -14.54
N LEU A 316 -11.22 3.24 -14.19
CA LEU A 316 -10.90 2.90 -12.82
C LEU A 316 -10.48 4.14 -12.00
N LEU A 317 -9.57 4.96 -12.54
CA LEU A 317 -9.16 6.22 -11.92
C LEU A 317 -10.32 7.20 -11.76
N SER A 318 -11.20 7.28 -12.77
CA SER A 318 -12.38 8.14 -12.74
C SER A 318 -13.36 7.69 -11.65
N PHE A 319 -13.53 6.37 -11.48
CA PHE A 319 -14.34 5.80 -10.42
C PHE A 319 -13.78 6.16 -9.03
N PHE A 320 -12.48 6.00 -8.78
CA PHE A 320 -11.89 6.35 -7.48
C PHE A 320 -12.09 7.80 -7.13
N ARG A 321 -11.86 8.68 -8.10
CA ARG A 321 -12.07 10.10 -7.90
C ARG A 321 -13.53 10.38 -7.53
N GLY A 322 -14.49 9.74 -8.20
CA GLY A 322 -15.91 9.81 -7.85
C GLY A 322 -16.21 9.30 -6.43
N GLU A 323 -15.60 8.19 -6.01
CA GLU A 323 -15.78 7.63 -4.66
C GLU A 323 -15.24 8.54 -3.57
N VAL A 324 -14.02 9.07 -3.75
CA VAL A 324 -13.42 10.00 -2.80
C VAL A 324 -14.28 11.26 -2.70
N GLU A 325 -14.71 11.83 -3.83
CA GLU A 325 -15.61 12.98 -3.85
C GLU A 325 -16.96 12.69 -3.15
N ARG A 326 -17.50 11.47 -3.29
CA ARG A 326 -18.72 11.03 -2.59
C ARG A 326 -18.49 10.93 -1.07
N ARG A 327 -17.38 10.32 -0.64
CA ARG A 327 -17.05 10.13 0.79
C ARG A 327 -16.80 11.45 1.52
N LEU A 328 -16.13 12.39 0.85
CA LEU A 328 -15.95 13.74 1.36
C LEU A 328 -17.31 14.45 1.56
N LYS A 329 -18.26 14.25 0.64
CA LYS A 329 -19.62 14.82 0.76
C LYS A 329 -20.46 14.16 1.84
N SER A 330 -20.30 12.86 2.08
CA SER A 330 -21.05 12.13 3.12
C SER A 330 -20.48 12.35 4.54
N GLY A 331 -19.35 13.06 4.67
CA GLY A 331 -18.71 13.31 5.95
C GLY A 331 -18.00 12.07 6.52
N SER A 332 -17.74 11.06 5.69
CA SER A 332 -16.96 9.90 6.11
C SER A 332 -15.52 10.32 6.37
N ASN A 333 -15.03 10.05 7.57
CA ASN A 333 -13.65 10.37 7.98
C ASN A 333 -12.71 9.16 7.92
N THR A 334 -13.19 8.02 7.38
CA THR A 334 -12.38 6.82 7.17
C THR A 334 -11.48 7.02 5.96
N GLY A 335 -10.17 6.87 6.15
CA GLY A 335 -9.19 7.04 5.08
C GLY A 335 -9.22 5.93 4.04
N VAL A 336 -8.57 6.19 2.90
CA VAL A 336 -8.45 5.23 1.80
C VAL A 336 -7.00 5.17 1.34
N ILE A 337 -6.52 3.96 1.08
CA ILE A 337 -5.22 3.69 0.48
C ILE A 337 -5.46 3.00 -0.86
N TYR A 338 -5.12 3.68 -1.95
CA TYR A 338 -5.11 3.10 -3.29
C TYR A 338 -3.72 2.58 -3.62
N ALA A 339 -3.58 1.27 -3.75
CA ALA A 339 -2.35 0.62 -4.15
C ALA A 339 -2.46 0.15 -5.60
N ILE A 340 -1.65 0.71 -6.50
CA ILE A 340 -1.77 0.48 -7.94
C ILE A 340 -0.43 0.02 -8.50
N GLU A 341 -0.43 -1.16 -9.11
CA GLU A 341 0.74 -1.69 -9.79
C GLU A 341 0.81 -1.17 -11.22
N GLU A 342 1.99 -0.65 -11.57
CA GLU A 342 2.36 -0.23 -12.93
C GLU A 342 1.21 0.46 -13.69
N PRO A 343 0.69 1.59 -13.15
CA PRO A 343 -0.43 2.31 -13.75
C PRO A 343 -0.16 2.75 -15.21
N GLU A 344 1.12 2.81 -15.61
CA GLU A 344 1.59 3.13 -16.94
C GLU A 344 1.54 1.97 -17.95
N THR A 345 1.38 0.72 -17.50
CA THR A 345 1.56 -0.45 -18.37
C THR A 345 0.61 -0.39 -19.57
N SER A 346 1.10 -0.75 -20.76
CA SER A 346 0.34 -0.66 -22.03
C SER A 346 -0.22 0.73 -22.38
N GLN A 347 0.29 1.82 -21.79
CA GLN A 347 -0.11 3.19 -22.13
C GLN A 347 0.92 3.91 -23.00
N HIS A 348 0.45 4.73 -23.93
CA HIS A 348 1.30 5.72 -24.60
C HIS A 348 1.69 6.85 -23.64
N GLU A 349 2.84 7.49 -23.87
CA GLU A 349 3.46 8.48 -22.98
C GLU A 349 2.50 9.60 -22.54
N GLU A 350 1.68 10.13 -23.44
CA GLU A 350 0.70 11.18 -23.12
C GLU A 350 -0.33 10.69 -22.07
N ASN A 351 -0.76 9.43 -22.18
CA ASN A 351 -1.68 8.83 -21.23
C ASN A 351 -0.99 8.49 -19.91
N GLN A 352 0.27 8.03 -19.94
CA GLN A 352 1.06 7.82 -18.72
C GLN A 352 1.12 9.11 -17.90
N ARG A 353 1.39 10.26 -18.56
CA ARG A 353 1.39 11.57 -17.91
C ARG A 353 0.04 11.92 -17.29
N LYS A 354 -1.05 11.79 -18.04
CA LYS A 354 -2.41 12.06 -17.54
C LYS A 354 -2.75 11.20 -16.32
N ILE A 355 -2.35 9.93 -16.33
CA ILE A 355 -2.58 8.99 -15.24
C ILE A 355 -1.78 9.40 -14.00
N VAL A 356 -0.48 9.67 -14.13
CA VAL A 356 0.38 10.09 -13.02
C VAL A 356 -0.10 11.42 -12.43
N ASP A 357 -0.43 12.41 -13.27
CA ASP A 357 -1.00 13.69 -12.82
C ASP A 357 -2.31 13.50 -12.04
N ALA A 358 -3.18 12.59 -12.48
CA ALA A 358 -4.42 12.28 -11.79
C ALA A 358 -4.17 11.63 -10.43
N LEU A 359 -3.18 10.72 -10.34
CA LEU A 359 -2.79 10.04 -9.11
C LEU A 359 -2.14 10.97 -8.10
N ILE A 360 -1.29 11.90 -8.54
CA ILE A 360 -0.70 12.96 -7.70
C ILE A 360 -1.82 13.87 -7.13
N LYS A 361 -2.81 14.24 -7.96
CA LYS A 361 -3.95 15.03 -7.48
C LYS A 361 -4.79 14.24 -6.48
N LEU A 362 -5.00 12.95 -6.73
CA LEU A 362 -5.76 12.07 -5.84
C LEU A 362 -5.08 11.91 -4.48
N SER A 363 -3.75 11.76 -4.43
CA SER A 363 -3.00 11.71 -3.17
C SER A 363 -3.04 13.03 -2.39
N GLY A 364 -3.25 14.16 -3.07
CA GLY A 364 -3.43 15.45 -2.40
C GLY A 364 -4.80 15.65 -1.76
N MET A 365 -5.74 14.72 -1.92
CA MET A 365 -7.08 14.81 -1.33
C MET A 365 -7.06 14.40 0.16
N PRO A 366 -7.91 15.01 1.01
CA PRO A 366 -7.96 14.64 2.43
C PRO A 366 -8.28 13.16 2.63
N ASN A 367 -7.59 12.53 3.59
CA ASN A 367 -7.78 11.13 3.97
C ASN A 367 -7.52 10.12 2.82
N VAL A 368 -6.71 10.47 1.83
CA VAL A 368 -6.32 9.58 0.73
C VAL A 368 -4.81 9.39 0.70
N GLN A 369 -4.36 8.15 0.58
CA GLN A 369 -2.98 7.81 0.23
C GLN A 369 -2.96 6.99 -1.05
N VAL A 370 -1.94 7.22 -1.87
CA VAL A 370 -1.70 6.51 -3.11
C VAL A 370 -0.33 5.85 -3.05
N ILE A 371 -0.30 4.55 -3.26
CA ILE A 371 0.89 3.72 -3.30
C ILE A 371 1.03 3.15 -4.70
N LEU A 372 2.15 3.43 -5.37
CA LEU A 372 2.38 2.98 -6.74
C LEU A 372 3.61 2.08 -6.82
N THR A 373 3.62 1.18 -7.79
CA THR A 373 4.86 0.56 -8.28
C THR A 373 5.08 1.00 -9.73
N THR A 374 6.33 1.23 -10.12
CA THR A 374 6.65 1.56 -11.51
C THR A 374 8.01 0.99 -11.90
N HIS A 375 8.13 0.61 -13.16
CA HIS A 375 9.40 0.33 -13.82
C HIS A 375 9.72 1.35 -14.93
N SER A 376 8.92 2.41 -15.03
CA SER A 376 9.02 3.41 -16.10
C SER A 376 9.87 4.59 -15.67
N ALA A 377 11.02 4.74 -16.32
CA ALA A 377 11.88 5.91 -16.18
C ALA A 377 11.12 7.22 -16.49
N TYR A 378 10.13 7.16 -17.38
CA TYR A 378 9.28 8.30 -17.72
C TYR A 378 8.36 8.71 -16.56
N VAL A 379 7.77 7.75 -15.85
CA VAL A 379 6.94 8.02 -14.66
C VAL A 379 7.79 8.61 -13.55
N VAL A 380 8.97 8.04 -13.29
CA VAL A 380 9.91 8.57 -12.28
C VAL A 380 10.25 10.04 -12.52
N LYS A 381 10.44 10.43 -13.79
CA LYS A 381 10.74 11.81 -14.19
C LYS A 381 9.60 12.82 -13.91
N GLN A 382 8.39 12.35 -13.59
CA GLN A 382 7.25 13.20 -13.24
C GLN A 382 7.04 13.33 -11.73
N LEU A 383 7.83 12.62 -10.92
CA LEU A 383 7.69 12.53 -9.48
C LEU A 383 8.76 13.35 -8.76
N GLN A 384 8.54 13.60 -7.48
CA GLN A 384 9.50 14.23 -6.58
C GLN A 384 10.28 13.18 -5.78
N TYR A 385 11.49 13.50 -5.33
CA TYR A 385 12.36 12.58 -4.57
C TYR A 385 11.69 11.98 -3.34
N ASN A 386 10.97 12.80 -2.58
CA ASN A 386 10.22 12.36 -1.40
C ASN A 386 9.14 11.32 -1.73
N ASN A 387 8.61 11.30 -2.96
CA ASN A 387 7.65 10.28 -3.38
C ASN A 387 8.30 8.91 -3.59
N LEU A 388 9.61 8.84 -3.83
CA LEU A 388 10.27 7.64 -4.34
C LEU A 388 10.83 6.77 -3.21
N ARG A 389 10.63 5.46 -3.34
CA ARG A 389 11.21 4.40 -2.49
C ARG A 389 11.93 3.41 -3.37
N LEU A 390 13.25 3.40 -3.28
CA LEU A 390 14.11 2.51 -4.06
C LEU A 390 14.27 1.18 -3.35
N ILE A 391 13.94 0.09 -4.05
CA ILE A 391 14.13 -1.28 -3.56
C ILE A 391 15.44 -1.83 -4.15
N LEU A 392 16.33 -2.28 -3.27
CA LEU A 392 17.60 -2.88 -3.62
C LEU A 392 17.69 -4.30 -3.06
N ASP A 393 18.36 -5.18 -3.79
CA ASP A 393 18.75 -6.50 -3.30
C ASP A 393 20.23 -6.46 -2.92
N GLU A 394 20.50 -6.46 -1.62
CA GLU A 394 21.86 -6.42 -1.06
C GLU A 394 22.13 -7.72 -0.29
N GLN A 395 23.01 -8.57 -0.82
CA GLN A 395 23.46 -9.80 -0.13
C GLN A 395 22.31 -10.73 0.32
N ASN A 396 21.32 -10.98 -0.55
CA ASN A 396 20.10 -11.76 -0.25
C ASN A 396 19.19 -11.11 0.81
N SER A 397 19.33 -9.80 1.05
CA SER A 397 18.42 -9.03 1.88
C SER A 397 17.87 -7.87 1.07
N LYS A 398 16.54 -7.84 0.93
CA LYS A 398 15.88 -6.70 0.33
C LYS A 398 15.95 -5.52 1.28
N THR A 399 16.28 -4.35 0.77
CA THR A 399 16.24 -3.09 1.50
C THR A 399 15.39 -2.09 0.73
N VAL A 400 14.67 -1.25 1.46
CA VAL A 400 13.89 -0.15 0.87
C VAL A 400 14.49 1.14 1.40
N ARG A 401 14.93 2.01 0.50
CA ARG A 401 15.57 3.28 0.83
C ARG A 401 14.75 4.44 0.30
N ASN A 402 14.64 5.49 1.11
CA ASN A 402 14.13 6.77 0.65
C ASN A 402 15.13 7.33 -0.37
N VAL A 403 14.63 7.77 -1.52
CA VAL A 403 15.49 8.43 -2.49
C VAL A 403 15.76 9.84 -1.97
N SER A 404 17.02 10.14 -1.69
CA SER A 404 17.42 11.47 -1.26
C SER A 404 18.20 12.18 -2.39
N PRO A 405 18.04 13.50 -2.54
CA PRO A 405 18.86 14.34 -3.41
C PRO A 405 20.39 14.20 -3.26
N GLY A 406 20.88 13.52 -2.22
CA GLY A 406 22.27 13.59 -1.75
C GLY A 406 23.18 12.42 -2.09
N GLN A 407 22.80 11.51 -3.00
CA GLN A 407 23.73 10.47 -3.51
C GLN A 407 24.61 10.94 -4.67
N LEU A 408 24.21 12.03 -5.32
CA LEU A 408 25.06 12.91 -6.13
C LEU A 408 25.09 14.30 -5.51
N ARG A 409 26.12 15.09 -5.85
CA ARG A 409 26.18 16.52 -5.50
C ARG A 409 25.07 17.36 -6.18
N TYR A 410 24.31 16.76 -7.10
CA TYR A 410 23.16 17.35 -7.78
C TYR A 410 22.01 16.34 -7.82
N PRO A 411 20.77 16.70 -7.41
CA PRO A 411 19.62 15.81 -7.50
C PRO A 411 19.27 15.50 -8.96
N SER A 412 19.52 14.26 -9.38
CA SER A 412 19.16 13.77 -10.72
C SER A 412 18.14 12.64 -10.70
N LEU A 413 16.97 12.82 -11.32
CA LEU A 413 16.03 11.72 -11.57
C LEU A 413 16.58 10.75 -12.63
N ASN A 414 17.52 11.18 -13.47
CA ASN A 414 18.24 10.28 -14.37
C ASN A 414 19.17 9.35 -13.59
N GLU A 415 19.83 9.84 -12.52
CA GLU A 415 20.55 8.94 -11.62
C GLU A 415 19.61 7.94 -10.96
N VAL A 416 18.46 8.40 -10.46
CA VAL A 416 17.48 7.51 -9.82
C VAL A 416 17.07 6.40 -10.79
N ASN A 417 16.82 6.73 -12.06
CA ASN A 417 16.54 5.75 -13.11
C ASN A 417 17.73 4.82 -13.37
N PHE A 418 18.95 5.35 -13.44
CA PHE A 418 20.16 4.55 -13.62
C PHE A 418 20.33 3.53 -12.48
N ILE A 419 20.15 3.94 -11.22
CA ILE A 419 20.28 3.06 -10.06
C ILE A 419 19.12 2.04 -10.03
N ALA A 420 17.88 2.50 -10.21
CA ALA A 420 16.70 1.66 -10.11
C ALA A 420 16.59 0.62 -11.23
N PHE A 421 16.89 1.02 -12.47
CA PHE A 421 16.63 0.22 -13.67
C PHE A 421 17.89 -0.24 -14.39
N ASN A 422 19.07 0.20 -13.93
CA ASN A 422 20.35 -0.10 -14.56
C ASN A 422 20.43 0.41 -16.02
N GLU A 423 19.75 1.52 -16.29
CA GLU A 423 19.56 2.10 -17.62
C GLU A 423 20.58 3.22 -17.87
N ALA A 424 21.56 2.95 -18.74
CA ALA A 424 22.51 3.96 -19.22
C ALA A 424 21.89 4.75 -20.38
N THR A 425 21.56 6.02 -20.16
CA THR A 425 20.93 6.89 -21.17
C THR A 425 21.84 8.04 -21.60
N GLU A 426 21.60 8.54 -22.82
CA GLU A 426 22.31 9.70 -23.36
C GLU A 426 22.02 10.96 -22.53
N GLU A 427 20.79 11.12 -22.01
CA GLU A 427 20.42 12.26 -21.16
C GLU A 427 21.18 12.26 -19.84
N TYR A 428 21.34 11.10 -19.20
CA TYR A 428 22.08 11.02 -17.95
C TYR A 428 23.57 11.30 -18.15
N HIS A 429 24.13 10.73 -19.23
CA HIS A 429 25.50 11.03 -19.64
C HIS A 429 25.70 12.53 -19.86
N ASP A 430 24.78 13.17 -20.58
CA ASP A 430 24.81 14.60 -20.87
C ASP A 430 24.69 15.47 -19.63
N GLU A 431 23.88 15.05 -18.65
CA GLU A 431 23.71 15.72 -17.37
C GLU A 431 25.00 15.66 -16.52
N LEU A 432 25.60 14.47 -16.37
CA LEU A 432 26.86 14.30 -15.63
C LEU A 432 27.99 15.12 -16.25
N TYR A 433 28.09 15.08 -17.58
CA TYR A 433 29.10 15.84 -18.32
C TYR A 433 28.90 17.35 -18.14
N ALA A 434 27.66 17.84 -18.26
CA ALA A 434 27.33 19.24 -18.03
C ALA A 434 27.65 19.68 -16.59
N TYR A 435 27.42 18.81 -15.60
CA TYR A 435 27.78 19.07 -14.20
C TYR A 435 29.31 19.20 -14.01
N ILE A 436 30.09 18.29 -14.59
CA ILE A 436 31.57 18.36 -14.56
C ILE A 436 32.07 19.65 -15.22
N GLU A 437 31.48 20.06 -16.35
CA GLU A 437 31.80 21.34 -17.00
C GLU A 437 31.42 22.54 -16.13
N PHE A 438 30.23 22.54 -15.52
CA PHE A 438 29.76 23.61 -14.64
C PHE A 438 30.68 23.80 -13.42
N GLN A 439 31.16 22.71 -12.83
CA GLN A 439 32.11 22.74 -11.70
C GLN A 439 33.55 23.10 -12.12
N ASN A 440 33.80 23.33 -13.41
CA ASN A 440 35.14 23.53 -13.99
C ASN A 440 36.11 22.35 -13.79
N TRP A 441 35.62 21.13 -13.57
CA TRP A 441 36.44 19.93 -13.33
C TRP A 441 36.83 19.17 -14.60
N LYS A 442 36.47 19.70 -15.78
CA LYS A 442 36.69 19.00 -17.04
C LYS A 442 38.16 18.65 -17.26
N LYS A 443 39.09 19.55 -16.95
CA LYS A 443 40.52 19.32 -17.18
C LYS A 443 41.06 18.21 -16.29
N GLU A 444 40.64 18.21 -15.03
CA GLU A 444 40.97 17.21 -14.02
C GLU A 444 40.40 15.85 -14.42
N PHE A 445 39.15 15.81 -14.88
CA PHE A 445 38.47 14.58 -15.29
C PHE A 445 39.13 13.91 -16.51
N ILE A 446 39.50 14.66 -17.53
CA ILE A 446 40.08 14.10 -18.77
C ILE A 446 41.57 13.76 -18.63
N ASN A 447 42.24 14.27 -17.59
CA ASN A 447 43.69 14.13 -17.43
C ASN A 447 44.09 12.66 -17.30
N GLY A 448 45.04 12.21 -18.14
CA GLY A 448 45.57 10.84 -18.11
C GLY A 448 44.65 9.76 -18.67
N LYS A 449 43.45 10.11 -19.16
CA LYS A 449 42.53 9.14 -19.77
C LYS A 449 42.93 8.78 -21.21
N PRO A 450 42.70 7.52 -21.65
CA PRO A 450 42.99 7.12 -23.03
C PRO A 450 42.10 7.89 -24.01
N THR A 451 42.67 8.23 -25.16
CA THR A 451 41.96 8.90 -26.26
C THR A 451 41.74 7.97 -27.44
N ARG A 452 40.66 8.22 -28.19
CA ARG A 452 40.38 7.60 -29.48
C ARG A 452 40.24 8.63 -30.58
N ARG A 453 40.51 8.18 -31.81
CA ARG A 453 40.35 8.98 -33.03
C ARG A 453 38.90 9.42 -33.22
N TYR A 454 38.69 10.70 -33.50
CA TYR A 454 37.41 11.28 -33.86
C TYR A 454 37.56 12.16 -35.12
N ILE A 455 36.75 11.90 -36.14
CA ILE A 455 36.68 12.66 -37.38
C ILE A 455 35.56 13.68 -37.25
N ARG A 456 35.92 14.95 -37.09
CA ARG A 456 34.98 16.06 -37.03
C ARG A 456 34.66 16.54 -38.44
N GLN A 457 33.38 16.62 -38.78
CA GLN A 457 32.92 17.29 -40.00
C GLN A 457 32.82 18.80 -39.77
N CYS A 458 33.54 19.58 -40.58
CA CYS A 458 33.54 21.03 -40.58
C CYS A 458 32.56 21.58 -41.63
N LYS A 459 32.24 22.88 -41.55
CA LYS A 459 31.43 23.56 -42.58
C LYS A 459 32.16 23.47 -43.93
N GLY A 460 31.47 22.98 -44.96
CA GLY A 460 32.01 22.89 -46.33
C GLY A 460 32.64 21.54 -46.71
N ASN A 461 32.26 20.43 -46.07
CA ASN A 461 32.80 19.07 -46.31
C ASN A 461 34.28 18.87 -45.96
N GLU A 462 34.92 19.84 -45.30
CA GLU A 462 36.23 19.63 -44.70
C GLU A 462 36.13 18.70 -43.49
N VAL A 463 37.11 17.82 -43.32
CA VAL A 463 37.20 16.91 -42.17
C VAL A 463 38.44 17.22 -41.35
N LYS A 464 38.31 17.23 -40.02
CA LYS A 464 39.42 17.40 -39.08
C LYS A 464 39.52 16.20 -38.18
N GLU A 465 40.72 15.64 -38.06
CA GLU A 465 41.00 14.56 -37.13
C GLU A 465 41.37 15.12 -35.75
N GLU A 466 40.68 14.62 -34.71
CA GLU A 466 40.87 14.99 -33.31
C GLU A 466 41.06 13.71 -32.46
N GLN A 467 41.68 13.84 -31.30
CA GLN A 467 41.76 12.78 -30.29
C GLN A 467 40.85 13.16 -29.13
N LYS A 468 39.94 12.25 -28.74
CA LYS A 468 38.94 12.49 -27.68
C LYS A 468 38.94 11.36 -26.68
N VAL A 469 38.80 11.69 -25.40
CA VAL A 469 38.50 10.67 -24.38
C VAL A 469 37.11 10.06 -24.64
N LEU A 470 36.84 8.90 -24.06
CA LEU A 470 35.59 8.17 -24.27
C LEU A 470 34.34 9.06 -24.08
N THR A 471 34.31 9.81 -22.97
CA THR A 471 33.21 10.73 -22.63
C THR A 471 33.00 11.84 -23.65
N GLU A 472 34.07 12.49 -24.10
CA GLU A 472 33.97 13.56 -25.11
C GLU A 472 33.56 13.00 -26.48
N TYR A 473 34.02 11.80 -26.82
CA TYR A 473 33.62 11.13 -28.06
C TYR A 473 32.11 10.81 -28.06
N ILE A 474 31.58 10.31 -26.95
CA ILE A 474 30.14 10.03 -26.78
C ILE A 474 29.36 11.35 -26.85
N ARG A 475 29.74 12.35 -26.03
CA ARG A 475 29.11 13.69 -26.01
C ARG A 475 29.04 14.32 -27.41
N HIS A 476 30.15 14.28 -28.15
CA HIS A 476 30.18 14.83 -29.51
C HIS A 476 29.25 14.10 -30.47
N GLN A 477 29.07 12.79 -30.30
CA GLN A 477 28.16 11.99 -31.11
C GLN A 477 26.68 12.15 -30.75
N ILE A 478 26.37 12.50 -29.50
CA ILE A 478 25.02 12.87 -29.05
C ILE A 478 24.64 14.24 -29.65
N HIS A 479 25.55 15.22 -29.61
CA HIS A 479 25.28 16.60 -30.04
C HIS A 479 25.45 16.85 -31.54
N HIS A 480 26.13 15.95 -32.24
CA HIS A 480 26.31 15.98 -33.70
C HIS A 480 25.84 14.67 -34.37
N PRO A 481 24.55 14.31 -34.28
CA PRO A 481 24.01 13.08 -34.85
C PRO A 481 24.14 13.03 -36.39
N GLU A 482 24.29 14.18 -37.04
CA GLU A 482 24.56 14.30 -38.48
C GLU A 482 25.94 13.75 -38.89
N ASN A 483 26.90 13.68 -37.97
CA ASN A 483 28.26 13.24 -38.27
C ASN A 483 28.39 11.71 -38.18
N THR A 484 28.22 11.04 -39.32
CA THR A 484 28.29 9.58 -39.45
C THR A 484 29.69 9.02 -39.76
N LEU A 485 30.73 9.87 -39.73
CA LEU A 485 32.11 9.50 -40.07
C LEU A 485 32.83 8.68 -39.00
N ASN A 486 32.21 8.48 -37.85
CA ASN A 486 32.78 7.81 -36.69
C ASN A 486 31.97 6.56 -36.34
N PRO A 487 32.60 5.45 -35.91
CA PRO A 487 31.86 4.32 -35.35
C PRO A 487 30.96 4.76 -34.19
N ARG A 488 29.69 4.35 -34.19
CA ARG A 488 28.79 4.65 -33.07
C ARG A 488 29.31 3.97 -31.80
N TYR A 489 29.25 4.66 -30.68
CA TYR A 489 29.60 4.06 -29.39
C TYR A 489 28.63 2.94 -29.03
N THR A 490 29.08 1.99 -28.22
CA THR A 490 28.25 0.88 -27.74
C THR A 490 27.50 1.27 -26.46
N HIS A 491 26.50 0.47 -26.08
CA HIS A 491 25.83 0.63 -24.79
C HIS A 491 26.79 0.43 -23.60
N GLU A 492 27.76 -0.49 -23.73
CA GLU A 492 28.81 -0.72 -22.73
C GLU A 492 29.72 0.50 -22.59
N GLU A 493 30.10 1.14 -23.70
CA GLU A 493 30.90 2.38 -23.68
C GLU A 493 30.14 3.55 -23.04
N LEU A 494 28.84 3.69 -23.33
CA LEU A 494 27.99 4.70 -22.70
C LEU A 494 27.94 4.50 -21.19
N ARG A 495 27.70 3.25 -20.76
CA ARG A 495 27.69 2.88 -19.35
C ARG A 495 29.05 3.14 -18.69
N GLN A 496 30.14 2.70 -19.30
CA GLN A 496 31.49 2.93 -18.80
C GLN A 496 31.75 4.43 -18.59
N SER A 497 31.38 5.27 -19.56
CA SER A 497 31.54 6.72 -19.45
C SER A 497 30.72 7.31 -18.30
N ILE A 498 29.49 6.84 -18.10
CA ILE A 498 28.63 7.23 -16.97
C ILE A 498 29.27 6.84 -15.64
N ASP A 499 29.68 5.57 -15.48
CA ASP A 499 30.29 5.07 -14.25
C ASP A 499 31.59 5.84 -13.93
N GLU A 500 32.46 6.08 -14.92
CA GLU A 500 33.67 6.90 -14.75
C GLU A 500 33.38 8.34 -14.29
N MET A 501 32.31 8.97 -14.80
CA MET A 501 31.90 10.31 -14.37
C MET A 501 31.35 10.30 -12.95
N ARG A 502 30.54 9.29 -12.58
CA ARG A 502 29.97 9.15 -11.24
C ARG A 502 31.07 8.95 -10.19
N ASP A 503 32.00 8.03 -10.45
CA ASP A 503 33.14 7.76 -9.57
C ASP A 503 34.01 9.00 -9.39
N PHE A 504 34.28 9.73 -10.48
CA PHE A 504 35.02 10.98 -10.41
C PHE A 504 34.30 12.05 -9.56
N ILE A 505 33.00 12.29 -9.81
CA ILE A 505 32.21 13.26 -9.05
C ILE A 505 32.19 12.89 -7.55
N GLN A 506 32.07 11.60 -7.23
CA GLN A 506 32.13 11.10 -5.86
C GLN A 506 33.51 11.31 -5.23
N SER A 507 34.60 11.08 -5.99
CA SER A 507 35.97 11.29 -5.49
C SER A 507 36.30 12.76 -5.19
N MET A 508 35.65 13.71 -5.88
CA MET A 508 35.76 15.13 -5.58
C MET A 508 35.05 15.52 -4.26
N GLY A 509 34.36 14.56 -3.63
CA GLY A 509 33.21 14.60 -2.71
C GLY A 509 33.39 14.80 -1.20
N GLU A 510 34.60 14.97 -0.63
CA GLU A 510 34.77 15.24 0.82
C GLU A 510 34.48 16.71 1.26
N MET A 511 33.63 17.43 0.53
CA MET A 511 33.02 18.67 1.01
C MET A 511 31.54 18.69 0.64
N PRO A 512 30.61 18.77 1.61
CA PRO A 512 29.21 18.99 1.31
C PRO A 512 29.04 20.40 0.73
N PRO A 513 28.28 20.58 -0.36
CA PRO A 513 27.83 21.91 -0.75
C PRO A 513 26.93 22.46 0.37
N GLU A 514 27.08 23.74 0.70
CA GLU A 514 26.11 24.44 1.55
C GLU A 514 24.70 24.22 0.99
N PRO A 515 23.70 23.94 1.84
CA PRO A 515 22.33 23.76 1.38
C PRO A 515 21.86 25.02 0.67
N TYR A 516 21.39 24.86 -0.56
CA TYR A 516 20.72 25.94 -1.28
C TYR A 516 19.47 26.37 -0.50
N GLU A 517 19.51 27.57 0.07
CA GLU A 517 18.32 28.28 0.54
C GLU A 517 17.49 28.71 -0.68
N ASN A 518 16.37 28.02 -0.92
CA ASN A 518 14.99 28.57 -0.92
C ASN A 518 13.99 27.61 -1.56
#